data_AF-A0A183JTX1-F1
#
_entry.id   AF-A0A183JTX1-F1
#
_cell.length_a   1.000
_cell.length_b   1.000
_cell.length_c   1.000
_cell.angle_alpha   90.00
_cell.angle_beta   90.00
_cell.angle_gamma   90.00
#
_symmetry.space_group_name_H-M   'P 1'
#
loop_
_entity.id
_entity.type
_entity.pdbx_description
1 polymer ?
#
loop_
_entity_poly.entity_id
_entity_poly.type
_entity_poly.pdbx_seq_one_letter_code
_entity_poly.pdbx_strand_id
1 'polypeptide(L)'
;MSIIYDWLNKHYVEHLETTAEKAAREGNTRQLYDTINKLDGNYRKSERPVKSKEGTVITNIEEQRTRWVEHFKELLDRPTPQNPTNMETQSTDLSIGAGPPTVDEIKMSIR
;
A
#
# COMPACT_ATOMS: atom_id res chain seq x y z
N MET A 1 -12.93 -37.94 13.10
CA MET A 1 -12.95 -36.46 13.05
C MET A 1 -11.74 -35.91 12.31
N SER A 2 -10.48 -36.22 12.66
CA SER A 2 -9.27 -35.65 12.00
C SER A 2 -9.20 -35.82 10.47
N ILE A 3 -9.43 -37.03 9.96
CA ILE A 3 -9.26 -37.34 8.52
C ILE A 3 -10.17 -36.51 7.61
N ILE A 4 -11.39 -36.20 8.07
CA ILE A 4 -12.36 -35.41 7.30
C ILE A 4 -11.93 -33.93 7.24
N TYR A 5 -11.38 -33.39 8.33
CA TYR A 5 -10.85 -32.03 8.37
C TYR A 5 -9.61 -31.87 7.49
N ASP A 6 -8.71 -32.85 7.48
CA ASP A 6 -7.52 -32.83 6.61
C ASP A 6 -7.91 -32.87 5.13
N TRP A 7 -8.90 -33.69 4.77
CA TRP A 7 -9.45 -33.77 3.42
C TRP A 7 -10.10 -32.45 2.99
N LEU A 8 -10.93 -31.84 3.85
CA LEU A 8 -11.57 -30.56 3.59
C LEU A 8 -10.55 -29.43 3.42
N ASN A 9 -9.53 -29.39 4.28
CA ASN A 9 -8.51 -28.35 4.23
C ASN A 9 -7.67 -28.45 2.96
N LYS A 10 -7.30 -29.66 2.55
CA LYS A 10 -6.57 -29.90 1.30
C LYS A 10 -7.34 -29.38 0.09
N HIS A 11 -8.61 -29.75 -0.05
CA HIS A 11 -9.42 -29.29 -1.18
C HIS A 11 -9.73 -27.80 -1.14
N TYR A 12 -9.81 -27.20 0.05
CA TYR A 12 -9.96 -25.76 0.20
C TYR A 12 -8.72 -25.01 -0.32
N VAL A 13 -7.51 -25.48 0.01
CA VAL A 13 -6.25 -24.90 -0.47
C VAL A 13 -6.11 -25.05 -1.99
N GLU A 14 -6.37 -26.25 -2.54
CA GLU A 14 -6.34 -26.50 -4.00
C GLU A 14 -7.28 -25.55 -4.78
N HIS A 15 -8.48 -25.30 -4.24
CA HIS A 15 -9.41 -24.35 -4.84
C HIS A 15 -8.88 -22.90 -4.82
N LEU A 16 -8.21 -22.49 -3.74
CA LEU A 16 -7.60 -21.16 -3.67
C LEU A 16 -6.42 -21.01 -4.63
N GLU A 17 -5.57 -22.04 -4.76
CA GLU A 17 -4.44 -22.04 -5.71
C GLU A 17 -4.92 -21.89 -7.16
N THR A 18 -5.91 -22.69 -7.57
CA THR A 18 -6.49 -22.62 -8.93
C THR A 18 -7.14 -21.27 -9.21
N THR A 19 -7.78 -20.66 -8.21
CA THR A 19 -8.36 -19.31 -8.32
C THR A 19 -7.28 -18.24 -8.47
N ALA A 20 -6.20 -18.33 -7.69
CA ALA A 20 -5.07 -17.40 -7.78
C ALA A 20 -4.38 -17.49 -9.15
N GLU A 21 -4.13 -18.70 -9.65
CA GLU A 21 -3.52 -18.91 -10.96
C GLU A 21 -4.36 -18.30 -12.09
N LYS A 22 -5.69 -18.52 -12.05
CA LYS A 22 -6.61 -17.91 -13.02
C LYS A 22 -6.56 -16.39 -12.96
N ALA A 23 -6.63 -15.80 -11.76
CA ALA A 23 -6.58 -14.35 -11.58
C ALA A 23 -5.26 -13.76 -12.10
N ALA A 24 -4.14 -14.44 -11.91
CA ALA A 24 -2.85 -14.03 -12.46
C ALA A 24 -2.84 -14.04 -14.00
N ARG A 25 -3.38 -15.11 -14.61
CA ARG A 25 -3.50 -15.22 -16.08
C ARG A 25 -4.41 -14.15 -16.69
N GLU A 26 -5.47 -13.78 -15.99
CA GLU A 26 -6.42 -12.73 -16.41
C GLU A 26 -5.93 -11.31 -16.08
N GLY A 27 -4.80 -11.16 -15.39
CA GLY A 27 -4.30 -9.86 -14.94
C GLY A 27 -5.16 -9.22 -13.84
N ASN A 28 -6.04 -9.98 -13.19
CA ASN A 28 -6.87 -9.51 -12.09
C ASN A 28 -6.07 -9.50 -10.77
N THR A 29 -5.21 -8.50 -10.64
CA THR A 29 -4.28 -8.32 -9.51
C THR A 29 -4.98 -8.22 -8.16
N ARG A 30 -6.19 -7.64 -8.11
CA ARG A 30 -6.99 -7.54 -6.89
C ARG A 30 -7.41 -8.92 -6.38
N GLN A 31 -7.99 -9.74 -7.26
CA GLN A 31 -8.43 -11.08 -6.89
C GLN A 31 -7.25 -11.99 -6.52
N LEU A 32 -6.12 -11.84 -7.22
CA LEU A 32 -4.87 -12.53 -6.89
C LEU A 32 -4.42 -12.19 -5.46
N TYR A 33 -4.33 -10.90 -5.13
CA TYR A 33 -3.93 -10.43 -3.79
C TYR A 33 -4.87 -10.94 -2.69
N ASP A 34 -6.18 -10.82 -2.89
CA ASP A 34 -7.17 -11.28 -1.90
C ASP A 34 -7.08 -12.80 -1.66
N THR A 35 -6.75 -13.58 -2.71
CA THR A 35 -6.63 -15.04 -2.62
C THR A 35 -5.35 -15.47 -1.93
N ILE A 36 -4.22 -14.81 -2.23
CA ILE A 36 -2.94 -15.02 -1.54
C ILE A 36 -3.06 -14.71 -0.04
N ASN A 37 -3.75 -13.62 0.33
CA ASN A 37 -3.96 -13.29 1.74
C ASN A 37 -4.84 -14.30 2.49
N LYS A 38 -5.80 -14.93 1.80
CA LYS A 38 -6.60 -16.02 2.39
C LYS A 38 -5.75 -17.27 2.63
N LEU A 39 -4.83 -17.59 1.70
CA LEU A 39 -3.87 -18.70 1.85
C LEU A 39 -2.88 -18.48 2.99
N ASP A 40 -2.37 -17.26 3.15
CA ASP A 40 -1.42 -16.89 4.20
C ASP A 40 -2.03 -16.91 5.62
N GLY A 41 -3.37 -16.98 5.73
CA GLY A 41 -4.09 -16.99 7.01
C GLY A 41 -3.97 -15.68 7.81
N ASN A 42 -3.13 -14.74 7.37
CA ASN A 42 -2.86 -13.46 8.00
C ASN A 42 -3.84 -12.35 7.56
N TYR A 43 -4.94 -12.69 6.88
CA TYR A 43 -5.97 -11.72 6.50
C TYR A 43 -6.70 -11.18 7.74
N ARG A 44 -6.09 -10.19 8.40
CA ARG A 44 -6.79 -9.27 9.28
C ARG A 44 -7.40 -8.22 8.37
N LYS A 45 -8.73 -8.23 8.24
CA LYS A 45 -9.46 -7.14 7.57
C LYS A 45 -9.09 -5.84 8.30
N SER A 46 -8.16 -5.08 7.74
CA SER A 46 -7.85 -3.76 8.27
C SER A 46 -8.94 -2.82 7.78
N GLU A 47 -10.13 -2.91 8.38
CA GLU A 47 -11.09 -1.81 8.36
C GLU A 47 -10.48 -0.70 9.21
N ARG A 48 -9.51 0.02 8.64
CA ARG A 48 -9.09 1.30 9.19
C ARG A 48 -10.22 2.26 8.85
N PRO A 49 -11.02 2.70 9.82
CA PRO A 49 -12.14 3.58 9.54
C PRO A 49 -11.61 4.89 8.97
N VAL A 50 -12.18 5.36 7.88
CA VAL A 50 -11.81 6.66 7.28
C VAL A 50 -12.46 7.76 8.12
N LYS A 51 -11.76 8.86 8.37
CA LYS A 51 -12.33 10.04 9.02
C LYS A 51 -12.88 11.02 8.00
N SER A 52 -14.03 11.61 8.32
CA SER A 52 -14.58 12.78 7.63
C SER A 52 -13.66 13.99 7.80
N LYS A 53 -13.98 15.07 7.10
CA LYS A 53 -13.25 16.34 7.21
C LYS A 53 -13.44 16.97 8.60
N GLU A 54 -14.57 16.70 9.24
CA GLU A 54 -14.96 17.11 10.58
C GLU A 54 -14.36 16.18 11.67
N GLY A 55 -13.58 15.17 11.27
CA GLY A 55 -12.89 14.25 12.18
C GLY A 55 -13.75 13.11 12.71
N THR A 56 -15.01 12.98 12.26
CA THR A 56 -15.89 11.88 12.62
C THR A 56 -15.53 10.61 11.85
N VAL A 57 -15.69 9.45 12.49
CA VAL A 57 -15.39 8.16 11.86
C VAL A 57 -16.53 7.77 10.92
N ILE A 58 -16.20 7.49 9.66
CA ILE A 58 -17.14 7.03 8.64
C ILE A 58 -17.15 5.50 8.63
N THR A 59 -18.31 4.91 8.89
CA THR A 59 -18.53 3.45 8.93
C THR A 59 -19.15 2.90 7.64
N ASN A 60 -19.82 3.75 6.84
CA ASN A 60 -20.48 3.37 5.59
C ASN A 60 -19.49 3.39 4.40
N ILE A 61 -19.45 2.30 3.62
CA ILE A 61 -18.54 2.14 2.47
C ILE A 61 -18.76 3.21 1.38
N GLU A 62 -20.00 3.58 1.08
CA GLU A 62 -20.30 4.58 0.04
C GLU A 62 -19.89 5.99 0.48
N GLU A 63 -20.04 6.30 1.76
CA GLU A 63 -19.54 7.55 2.34
C GLU A 63 -18.01 7.57 2.39
N GLN A 64 -17.35 6.44 2.69
CA GLN A 64 -15.89 6.34 2.61
C GLN A 64 -15.38 6.59 1.19
N ARG A 65 -16.04 6.03 0.17
CA ARG A 65 -15.70 6.28 -1.24
C ARG A 65 -15.86 7.75 -1.61
N THR A 66 -16.96 8.37 -1.21
CA THR A 66 -17.20 9.81 -1.41
C THR A 66 -16.07 10.63 -0.77
N ARG A 67 -15.72 10.33 0.48
CA ARG A 67 -14.63 11.00 1.20
C ARG A 67 -13.28 10.83 0.51
N TRP A 68 -12.99 9.66 -0.06
CA TRP A 68 -11.78 9.42 -0.85
C TRP A 68 -11.76 10.26 -2.13
N VAL A 69 -12.87 10.31 -2.87
CA VAL A 69 -12.98 11.13 -4.08
C VAL A 69 -12.76 12.61 -3.77
N GLU A 70 -13.36 13.14 -2.71
CA GLU A 70 -13.14 14.51 -2.26
C GLU A 70 -11.67 14.78 -1.90
N HIS A 71 -11.05 13.88 -1.13
CA HIS A 71 -9.64 14.04 -0.72
C HIS A 71 -8.70 14.11 -1.92
N PHE A 72 -8.87 13.21 -2.89
CA PHE A 72 -8.02 13.17 -4.07
C PHE A 72 -8.27 14.37 -4.99
N LYS A 73 -9.50 14.86 -5.12
CA LYS A 73 -9.79 16.10 -5.85
C LYS A 73 -9.11 17.30 -5.22
N GLU A 74 -9.23 17.51 -3.90
CA GLU A 74 -8.54 18.61 -3.21
C GLU A 74 -7.02 18.55 -3.37
N LEU A 75 -6.45 17.35 -3.42
CA LEU A 75 -5.02 17.14 -3.55
C LEU A 75 -4.50 17.35 -4.98
N LEU A 76 -5.21 16.80 -5.97
CA LEU A 76 -4.78 16.79 -7.38
C LEU A 76 -5.22 18.04 -8.14
N ASP A 77 -6.40 18.58 -7.84
CA ASP A 77 -6.95 19.78 -8.47
C ASP A 77 -6.56 21.06 -7.71
N ARG A 78 -5.54 20.99 -6.84
CA ARG A 78 -5.07 22.13 -6.07
C ARG A 78 -4.63 23.25 -7.04
N PRO A 79 -5.27 24.43 -7.01
CA PRO A 79 -4.84 25.54 -7.85
C PRO A 79 -3.39 25.92 -7.49
N THR A 80 -2.66 26.42 -8.49
CA THR A 80 -1.31 26.95 -8.29
C THR A 80 -1.34 27.91 -7.09
N PRO A 81 -0.55 27.67 -6.03
CA PRO A 81 -0.59 28.52 -4.86
C PRO A 81 -0.32 29.97 -5.28
N GLN A 82 -1.21 30.89 -4.86
CA GLN A 82 -1.16 32.32 -5.24
C GLN A 82 0.11 33.01 -4.75
N ASN A 83 0.64 32.54 -3.62
CA ASN A 83 1.96 32.94 -3.20
C ASN A 83 2.96 32.00 -3.89
N PRO A 84 4.00 32.54 -4.56
CA PRO A 84 5.16 31.71 -4.85
C PRO A 84 5.53 31.05 -3.53
N THR A 85 5.68 29.73 -3.54
CA THR A 85 6.21 29.06 -2.36
C THR A 85 7.54 29.75 -2.11
N ASN A 86 7.67 30.46 -0.99
CA ASN A 86 8.95 30.98 -0.53
C ASN A 86 9.76 29.78 -0.05
N MET A 87 10.07 28.89 -0.99
CA MET A 87 11.29 28.13 -0.93
C MET A 87 12.35 29.21 -1.09
N GLU A 88 12.74 29.84 0.01
CA GLU A 88 14.15 30.16 0.16
C GLU A 88 14.82 28.86 -0.24
N THR A 89 15.33 28.86 -1.46
CA THR A 89 16.24 27.84 -1.91
C THR A 89 17.38 28.01 -0.92
N GLN A 90 17.36 27.24 0.16
CA GLN A 90 18.58 26.57 0.57
C GLN A 90 18.98 25.70 -0.62
N SER A 91 19.47 26.37 -1.67
CA SER A 91 20.69 25.97 -2.35
C SER A 91 21.79 26.13 -1.30
N THR A 92 21.67 25.37 -0.21
CA THR A 92 22.84 24.71 0.29
C THR A 92 23.19 23.82 -0.87
N ASP A 93 24.17 24.28 -1.64
CA ASP A 93 25.04 23.45 -2.44
C ASP A 93 25.65 22.44 -1.46
N LEU A 94 24.83 21.48 -1.03
CA LEU A 94 25.27 20.27 -0.39
C LEU A 94 26.00 19.61 -1.53
N SER A 95 27.31 19.84 -1.56
CA SER A 95 28.25 19.10 -2.38
C SER A 95 28.15 17.64 -1.94
N ILE A 96 27.07 16.99 -2.39
CA ILE A 96 26.89 15.56 -2.36
C ILE A 96 28.00 15.10 -3.27
N GLY A 97 29.03 14.48 -2.68
CA GLY A 97 30.14 13.91 -3.42
C GLY A 97 29.58 12.87 -4.39
N ALA A 98 29.25 13.29 -5.61
CA ALA A 98 28.79 12.43 -6.68
C ALA A 98 29.95 11.60 -7.28
N GLY A 99 31.11 11.64 -6.64
CA GLY A 99 32.27 10.83 -6.96
C GLY A 99 32.18 9.44 -6.34
N PRO A 100 33.08 8.54 -6.75
CA PRO A 100 33.22 7.23 -6.12
C PRO A 100 33.53 7.37 -4.63
N PRO A 101 33.01 6.47 -3.76
CA PRO A 101 33.30 6.50 -2.34
C PRO A 101 34.78 6.31 -2.08
N THR A 102 35.31 7.10 -1.15
CA THR A 102 36.71 6.99 -0.72
C THR A 102 36.92 5.77 0.17
N VAL A 103 38.15 5.24 0.18
CA VAL A 103 38.51 4.05 0.98
C VAL A 103 38.24 4.28 2.47
N ASP A 104 38.38 5.51 2.95
CA ASP A 104 38.14 5.85 4.36
C ASP A 104 36.65 5.91 4.70
N GLU A 105 35.79 6.41 3.80
CA GLU A 105 34.32 6.34 3.95
C GLU A 105 33.83 4.88 4.02
N ILE A 106 34.42 4.00 3.21
CA ILE A 106 34.10 2.56 3.21
C ILE A 106 34.53 1.94 4.54
N LYS A 107 35.73 2.24 5.05
CA LYS A 107 36.23 1.75 6.35
C LYS A 107 35.38 2.25 7.53
N MET A 108 34.86 3.48 7.48
CA MET A 108 33.99 4.01 8.53
C MET A 108 32.59 3.38 8.54
N SER A 109 32.08 2.98 7.37
CA SER A 109 30.72 2.43 7.22
C SER A 109 30.61 0.94 7.54
N ILE A 110 31.73 0.21 7.45
CA ILE A 110 31.85 -1.20 7.82
C ILE A 110 32.30 -1.27 9.29
N ARG A 111 31.34 -1.31 10.22
CA ARG A 111 31.60 -1.50 11.66
C ARG A 111 31.22 -2.91 12.10
#